data_AF-A0A6G1HD54-F1
#
_entry.id   AF-A0A6G1HD54-F1
#
_cell.length_a   1.000
_cell.length_b   1.000
_cell.length_c   1.000
_cell.angle_alpha   90.00
_cell.angle_beta   90.00
_cell.angle_gamma   90.00
#
_symmetry.space_group_name_H-M   'P 1'
#
loop_
_entity.id
_entity.type
_entity.pdbx_description
1 polymer ?
#
loop_
_entity_poly.entity_id
_entity_poly.type
_entity_poly.pdbx_seq_one_letter_code
_entity_poly.pdbx_strand_id
1 'polypeptide(L)'
;MDINKTAFAPHLLRILEDISEAYFVSIDLEMSGVAGRTFRPGSGKQTLQERYLETKEAAESYQILQVGITCVREDITNNVYVLKPYNFNLSPLISKDLDIDRKFSFSAGACDFLIRNGFKIDLPFTQGVPYLSRLEEEEELKLAMDRLDRDELEVSIDHITATDSLAFLERLRGIIRKWLPTSEPELIITSATMAIEGVETTADLSKYEKLLIHQLVKAEYNQKLVTRSWRKTAIRIYHYNELDAIENRRKVKRNVRQRCYEHTGFRWVVEALVGGSLKKLDPSWSARNPNTGETVYVDRDDYYFRMKRVEANLNIKRPVVVGHNCFTDMVYLYQCFLGELPDTVEEFQNLLGEQFLLVDTKYLATYNCNAINPSSSLQETEEALRGQKTPRLVTPKEHSRYLDEEAFHEAGYDSYLTARIMILLSAKLEAAGTYIDGVIATEEDVIEEPNGADI
;
A
#
# COMPACT_ATOMS: atom_id res chain seq x y z
N MET A 1 6.54 -19.75 2.12
CA MET A 1 5.09 -19.88 2.37
C MET A 1 4.37 -19.03 1.34
N ASP A 2 3.48 -19.62 0.55
CA ASP A 2 2.68 -18.86 -0.42
C ASP A 2 1.48 -18.21 0.27
N ILE A 3 1.34 -16.90 0.07
CA ILE A 3 0.28 -16.09 0.66
C ILE A 3 -0.59 -15.51 -0.46
N ASN A 4 -1.84 -15.97 -0.50
CA ASN A 4 -2.87 -15.44 -1.39
C ASN A 4 -3.83 -14.51 -0.61
N LYS A 5 -4.81 -13.93 -1.30
CA LYS A 5 -5.80 -13.01 -0.72
C LYS A 5 -6.54 -13.59 0.50
N THR A 6 -6.83 -14.88 0.50
CA THR A 6 -7.58 -15.54 1.58
C THR A 6 -6.67 -15.80 2.78
N ALA A 7 -5.44 -16.23 2.52
CA ALA A 7 -4.45 -16.53 3.55
C ALA A 7 -3.82 -15.27 4.15
N PHE A 8 -3.81 -14.13 3.45
CA PHE A 8 -3.10 -12.93 3.86
C PHE A 8 -3.55 -12.38 5.21
N ALA A 9 -4.84 -12.03 5.36
CA ALA A 9 -5.33 -11.44 6.61
C ALA A 9 -5.07 -12.34 7.84
N PRO A 10 -5.40 -13.65 7.82
CA PRO A 10 -5.04 -14.61 8.87
C PRO A 10 -3.55 -14.63 9.26
N HIS A 11 -2.66 -14.51 8.28
CA HIS A 11 -1.21 -14.58 8.50
C HIS A 11 -0.56 -13.21 8.75
N LEU A 12 -1.27 -12.09 8.53
CA LEU A 12 -0.70 -10.76 8.60
C LEU A 12 -0.01 -10.49 9.94
N LEU A 13 -0.68 -10.76 11.07
CA LEU A 13 -0.06 -10.59 12.39
C LEU A 13 1.24 -11.41 12.55
N ARG A 14 1.26 -12.66 12.09
CA ARG A 14 2.47 -13.51 12.13
C ARG A 14 3.58 -12.98 11.23
N ILE A 15 3.24 -12.49 10.03
CA ILE A 15 4.21 -11.88 9.11
C ILE A 15 4.84 -10.64 9.76
N LEU A 16 4.02 -9.80 10.40
CA LEU A 16 4.49 -8.60 11.10
C LEU A 16 5.36 -8.95 12.31
N GLU A 17 5.03 -10.00 13.07
CA GLU A 17 5.89 -10.54 14.13
C GLU A 17 7.25 -10.98 13.56
N ASP A 18 7.25 -11.77 12.49
CA ASP A 18 8.47 -12.26 11.84
C ASP A 18 9.35 -11.12 11.34
N ILE A 19 8.77 -10.05 10.79
CA ILE A 19 9.49 -8.84 10.38
C ILE A 19 10.06 -8.11 11.59
N SER A 20 9.27 -7.94 12.65
CA SER A 20 9.69 -7.21 13.86
C SER A 20 10.80 -7.91 14.65
N GLU A 21 10.89 -9.23 14.54
CA GLU A 21 11.91 -10.06 15.18
C GLU A 21 13.10 -10.35 14.24
N ALA A 22 13.01 -9.93 12.98
CA ALA A 22 14.05 -10.20 11.99
C ALA A 22 15.35 -9.45 12.33
N TYR A 23 16.46 -10.16 12.16
CA TYR A 23 17.77 -9.56 12.09
C TYR A 23 17.91 -8.72 10.81
N PHE A 24 17.46 -9.27 9.68
CA PHE A 24 17.22 -8.58 8.41
C PHE A 24 16.10 -9.27 7.64
N VAL A 25 15.54 -8.57 6.65
CA VAL A 25 14.54 -9.09 5.71
C VAL A 25 15.11 -8.98 4.31
N SER A 26 15.23 -10.09 3.57
CA SER A 26 15.54 -10.01 2.14
C SER A 26 14.28 -9.82 1.31
N ILE A 27 14.42 -9.19 0.15
CA ILE A 27 13.32 -8.91 -0.79
C ILE A 27 13.74 -9.17 -2.23
N ASP A 28 12.78 -9.60 -3.03
CA ASP A 28 12.86 -9.71 -4.49
C ASP A 28 11.45 -9.50 -5.08
N LEU A 29 11.34 -9.03 -6.33
CA LEU A 29 10.07 -8.71 -6.99
C LEU A 29 9.98 -9.29 -8.41
N GLU A 30 8.79 -9.73 -8.79
CA GLU A 30 8.45 -9.98 -10.20
C GLU A 30 7.50 -8.89 -10.73
N MET A 31 7.78 -8.37 -11.92
CA MET A 31 7.14 -7.17 -12.46
C MET A 31 6.51 -7.41 -13.84
N SER A 32 5.42 -6.71 -14.15
CA SER A 32 4.73 -6.80 -15.46
C SER A 32 5.54 -6.23 -16.63
N GLY A 33 6.64 -5.55 -16.33
CA GLY A 33 7.59 -4.97 -17.26
C GLY A 33 8.79 -4.42 -16.50
N VAL A 34 9.85 -4.13 -17.23
CA VAL A 34 11.06 -3.45 -16.74
C VAL A 34 11.50 -2.44 -17.78
N ALA A 35 12.41 -1.53 -17.42
CA ALA A 35 13.00 -0.60 -18.37
C ALA A 35 13.56 -1.36 -19.58
N GLY A 36 13.08 -1.00 -20.77
CA GLY A 36 13.56 -1.60 -22.01
C GLY A 36 15.02 -1.24 -22.23
N ARG A 37 15.83 -2.17 -22.73
CA ARG A 37 17.16 -1.81 -23.25
C ARG A 37 16.96 -1.05 -24.56
N THR A 38 16.72 0.25 -24.52
CA THR A 38 16.82 1.09 -25.71
C THR A 38 18.29 1.22 -26.07
N PHE A 39 18.82 0.22 -26.77
CA PHE A 39 20.14 0.33 -27.38
C PHE A 39 20.05 1.42 -28.45
N ARG A 40 20.49 2.64 -28.11
CA ARG A 40 20.71 3.70 -29.10
C ARG A 40 22.12 3.49 -29.66
N PRO A 41 22.27 3.06 -30.93
CA PRO A 41 23.59 2.84 -31.53
C PRO A 41 24.39 4.15 -31.46
N GLY A 42 25.55 4.12 -30.80
CA GLY A 42 26.42 5.30 -30.63
C GLY A 42 26.26 6.09 -29.32
N SER A 43 25.34 5.69 -28.43
CA SER A 43 25.31 6.24 -27.06
C SER A 43 26.44 5.66 -26.21
N GLY A 44 27.13 6.51 -25.44
CA GLY A 44 28.19 6.10 -24.51
C GLY A 44 27.66 5.28 -23.33
N LYS A 45 28.50 5.07 -22.30
CA LYS A 45 28.01 4.49 -21.03
C LYS A 45 26.92 5.40 -20.45
N GLN A 46 25.76 4.82 -20.18
CA GLN A 46 24.64 5.51 -19.55
C GLN A 46 25.03 6.05 -18.17
N THR A 47 24.64 7.28 -17.87
CA THR A 47 24.80 7.89 -16.55
C THR A 47 23.83 7.28 -15.54
N LEU A 48 24.12 7.42 -14.24
CA LEU A 48 23.22 6.93 -13.19
C LEU A 48 21.84 7.61 -13.25
N GLN A 49 21.81 8.90 -13.56
CA GLN A 49 20.58 9.67 -13.70
C GLN A 49 19.73 9.16 -14.89
N GLU A 50 20.33 8.90 -16.04
CA GLU A 50 19.60 8.34 -17.19
C GLU A 50 19.03 6.95 -16.88
N ARG A 51 19.82 6.09 -16.21
CA ARG A 51 19.36 4.77 -15.79
C ARG A 51 18.21 4.85 -14.79
N TYR A 52 18.28 5.80 -13.86
CA TYR A 52 17.20 6.07 -12.91
C TYR A 52 15.92 6.51 -13.64
N LEU A 53 16.01 7.47 -14.57
CA LEU A 53 14.84 7.96 -15.30
C LEU A 53 14.17 6.86 -16.13
N GLU A 54 14.93 5.99 -16.80
CA GLU A 54 14.36 4.84 -17.52
C GLU A 54 13.69 3.85 -16.56
N THR A 55 14.25 3.65 -15.37
CA THR A 55 13.66 2.77 -14.35
C THR A 55 12.40 3.39 -13.75
N LYS A 56 12.40 4.71 -13.52
CA LYS A 56 11.25 5.50 -13.06
C LYS A 56 10.10 5.40 -14.06
N GLU A 57 10.34 5.71 -15.33
CA GLU A 57 9.33 5.60 -16.39
C GLU A 57 8.73 4.19 -16.46
N ALA A 58 9.57 3.17 -16.31
CA ALA A 58 9.11 1.79 -16.26
C ALA A 58 8.25 1.50 -15.02
N ALA A 59 8.66 1.95 -13.83
CA ALA A 59 7.91 1.76 -12.59
C ALA A 59 6.57 2.51 -12.57
N GLU A 60 6.48 3.64 -13.27
CA GLU A 60 5.22 4.39 -13.46
C GLU A 60 4.27 3.72 -14.46
N SER A 61 4.82 2.90 -15.38
CA SER A 61 4.06 2.26 -16.46
C SER A 61 3.64 0.82 -16.14
N TYR A 62 4.48 0.10 -15.39
CA TYR A 62 4.37 -1.33 -15.09
C TYR A 62 4.13 -1.54 -13.59
N GLN A 63 3.83 -2.78 -13.21
CA GLN A 63 3.30 -3.11 -11.90
C GLN A 63 3.98 -4.33 -11.29
N ILE A 64 4.16 -4.30 -9.97
CA ILE A 64 4.60 -5.48 -9.21
C ILE A 64 3.49 -6.53 -9.25
N LEU A 65 3.84 -7.75 -9.66
CA LEU A 65 2.94 -8.91 -9.74
C LEU A 65 3.20 -9.92 -8.63
N GLN A 66 4.44 -10.01 -8.15
CA GLN A 66 4.82 -10.88 -7.06
C GLN A 66 5.85 -10.20 -6.16
N VAL A 67 5.74 -10.42 -4.86
CA VAL A 67 6.70 -9.96 -3.85
C VAL A 67 7.19 -11.17 -3.09
N GLY A 68 8.51 -11.32 -3.02
CA GLY A 68 9.17 -12.29 -2.17
C GLY A 68 9.81 -11.57 -0.99
N ILE A 69 9.59 -12.06 0.23
CA ILE A 69 10.37 -11.63 1.38
C ILE A 69 10.84 -12.84 2.17
N THR A 70 12.07 -12.79 2.70
CA THR A 70 12.54 -13.78 3.67
C THR A 70 12.96 -13.10 4.96
N CYS A 71 12.20 -13.36 6.03
CA CYS A 71 12.54 -12.87 7.36
C CYS A 71 13.61 -13.78 7.96
N VAL A 72 14.76 -13.21 8.31
CA VAL A 72 15.88 -13.95 8.89
C VAL A 72 16.03 -13.57 10.35
N ARG A 73 15.91 -14.56 11.25
CA ARG A 73 16.18 -14.37 12.68
C ARG A 73 17.46 -15.08 13.06
N GLU A 74 18.34 -14.39 13.79
CA GLU A 74 19.51 -15.01 14.40
C GLU A 74 19.12 -15.66 15.73
N ASP A 75 19.44 -16.95 15.89
CA ASP A 75 19.30 -17.69 17.14
C ASP A 75 20.70 -17.96 17.69
N ILE A 76 21.17 -17.02 18.50
CA ILE A 76 22.50 -17.05 19.11
C ILE A 76 22.67 -18.29 19.99
N THR A 77 21.63 -18.70 20.72
CA THR A 77 21.67 -19.85 21.63
C THR A 77 21.92 -21.16 20.90
N ASN A 78 21.26 -21.36 19.75
CA ASN A 78 21.41 -22.57 18.94
C ASN A 78 22.45 -22.44 17.82
N ASN A 79 23.10 -21.28 17.72
CA ASN A 79 24.05 -20.88 16.68
C ASN A 79 23.51 -21.17 15.27
N VAL A 80 22.30 -20.65 14.98
CA VAL A 80 21.64 -20.79 13.67
C VAL A 80 21.01 -19.51 13.20
N TYR A 81 20.91 -19.37 11.88
CA TYR A 81 19.98 -18.44 11.26
C TYR A 81 18.70 -19.19 10.86
N VAL A 82 17.56 -18.66 11.30
CA VAL A 82 16.24 -19.18 10.96
C VAL A 82 15.67 -18.36 9.82
N LEU A 83 15.42 -18.99 8.67
CA LEU A 83 14.92 -18.34 7.46
C LEU A 83 13.42 -18.64 7.30
N LYS A 84 12.61 -17.61 7.13
CA LYS A 84 11.16 -17.71 6.90
C LYS A 84 10.77 -17.02 5.59
N PRO A 85 10.91 -17.71 4.45
CA PRO A 85 10.48 -17.17 3.16
C PRO A 85 8.96 -17.10 3.02
N TYR A 86 8.51 -16.04 2.37
CA TYR A 86 7.14 -15.73 2.00
C TYR A 86 7.08 -15.30 0.54
N ASN A 87 6.03 -15.72 -0.16
CA ASN A 87 5.77 -15.38 -1.55
C ASN A 87 4.34 -14.86 -1.68
N PHE A 88 4.18 -13.66 -2.22
CA PHE A 88 2.90 -12.99 -2.34
C PHE A 88 2.62 -12.71 -3.81
N ASN A 89 1.54 -13.26 -4.36
CA ASN A 89 0.99 -12.71 -5.60
C ASN A 89 0.29 -11.40 -5.25
N LEU A 90 0.64 -10.30 -5.91
CA LEU A 90 0.10 -8.98 -5.60
C LEU A 90 -1.00 -8.62 -6.60
N SER A 91 -2.15 -8.16 -6.11
CA SER A 91 -3.26 -7.78 -6.98
C SER A 91 -3.25 -6.28 -7.28
N PRO A 92 -3.15 -5.87 -8.55
CA PRO A 92 -3.31 -4.48 -8.92
C PRO A 92 -4.79 -4.04 -8.99
N LEU A 93 -5.73 -4.94 -8.72
CA LEU A 93 -7.16 -4.63 -8.80
C LEU A 93 -7.61 -3.81 -7.58
N ILE A 94 -8.28 -2.69 -7.85
CA ILE A 94 -8.91 -1.84 -6.84
C ILE A 94 -10.32 -2.36 -6.53
N SER A 95 -10.71 -2.31 -5.26
CA SER A 95 -12.06 -2.69 -4.84
C SER A 95 -13.09 -1.65 -5.30
N LYS A 96 -14.28 -2.12 -5.68
CA LYS A 96 -15.37 -1.29 -6.26
C LYS A 96 -15.95 -0.24 -5.30
N ASP A 97 -15.64 -0.34 -4.02
CA ASP A 97 -16.07 0.61 -2.99
C ASP A 97 -15.08 1.78 -2.79
N LEU A 98 -13.97 1.79 -3.53
CA LEU A 98 -13.07 2.94 -3.68
C LEU A 98 -13.29 3.57 -5.05
N ASP A 99 -13.13 4.89 -5.14
CA ASP A 99 -13.38 5.66 -6.36
C ASP A 99 -12.08 5.95 -7.12
N ILE A 100 -11.12 5.03 -7.05
CA ILE A 100 -9.80 5.12 -7.64
C ILE A 100 -9.74 4.30 -8.93
N ASP A 101 -9.11 4.85 -9.96
CA ASP A 101 -8.88 4.18 -11.24
C ASP A 101 -7.38 3.91 -11.45
N ARG A 102 -6.89 2.75 -10.99
CA ARG A 102 -5.50 2.33 -11.18
C ARG A 102 -5.28 1.83 -12.61
N LYS A 103 -4.41 2.51 -13.36
CA LYS A 103 -3.98 2.11 -14.71
C LYS A 103 -2.58 1.55 -14.66
N PHE A 104 -2.38 0.43 -15.33
CA PHE A 104 -1.09 -0.24 -15.46
C PHE A 104 -0.99 -0.94 -16.81
N SER A 105 0.22 -1.27 -17.22
CA SER A 105 0.48 -1.95 -18.48
C SER A 105 1.39 -3.17 -18.31
N PHE A 106 1.61 -3.89 -19.42
CA PHE A 106 2.47 -5.05 -19.50
C PHE A 106 3.46 -4.87 -20.63
N SER A 107 4.72 -5.24 -20.39
CA SER A 107 5.71 -5.42 -21.44
C SER A 107 5.59 -6.83 -21.99
N ALA A 108 5.46 -6.96 -23.32
CA ALA A 108 5.35 -8.26 -23.99
C ALA A 108 6.56 -9.17 -23.71
N GLY A 109 7.77 -8.60 -23.67
CA GLY A 109 8.99 -9.36 -23.40
C GLY A 109 9.08 -9.87 -21.96
N ALA A 110 8.66 -9.05 -20.99
CA ALA A 110 8.60 -9.47 -19.59
C ALA A 110 7.54 -10.57 -19.38
N CYS A 111 6.37 -10.44 -20.02
CA CYS A 111 5.34 -11.47 -19.97
C CYS A 111 5.84 -12.81 -20.53
N ASP A 112 6.45 -12.80 -21.71
CA ASP A 112 7.02 -14.02 -22.33
C ASP A 112 8.09 -14.65 -21.43
N PHE A 113 8.96 -13.84 -20.82
CA PHE A 113 9.96 -14.31 -19.87
C PHE A 113 9.32 -14.97 -18.63
N LEU A 114 8.40 -14.29 -17.95
CA LEU A 114 7.71 -14.80 -16.77
C LEU A 114 6.97 -16.12 -17.07
N ILE A 115 6.21 -16.17 -18.16
CA ILE A 115 5.45 -17.37 -18.55
C ILE A 115 6.38 -18.55 -18.83
N ARG A 116 7.53 -18.33 -19.50
CA ARG A 116 8.53 -19.39 -19.75
C ARG A 116 9.16 -19.93 -18.48
N ASN A 117 9.29 -19.10 -17.45
CA ASN A 117 9.76 -19.51 -16.13
C ASN A 117 8.64 -20.05 -15.22
N GLY A 118 7.44 -20.31 -15.78
CA GLY A 118 6.36 -20.97 -15.06
C GLY A 118 5.46 -20.04 -14.26
N PHE A 119 5.68 -18.73 -14.30
CA PHE A 119 4.83 -17.73 -13.64
C PHE A 119 3.37 -17.87 -14.11
N LYS A 120 2.45 -17.86 -13.14
CA LYS A 120 1.01 -17.95 -13.40
C LYS A 120 0.40 -16.56 -13.43
N ILE A 121 0.34 -15.97 -14.63
CA ILE A 121 -0.09 -14.59 -14.84
C ILE A 121 -1.52 -14.30 -14.35
N ASP A 122 -2.36 -15.32 -14.20
CA ASP A 122 -3.72 -15.21 -13.67
C ASP A 122 -3.77 -15.07 -12.14
N LEU A 123 -2.75 -15.51 -11.40
CA LEU A 123 -2.76 -15.49 -9.93
C LEU A 123 -2.85 -14.08 -9.33
N PRO A 124 -2.08 -13.07 -9.80
CA PRO A 124 -2.26 -11.68 -9.37
C PRO A 124 -3.70 -11.18 -9.44
N PHE A 125 -4.47 -11.61 -10.44
CA PHE A 125 -5.83 -11.12 -10.69
C PHE A 125 -6.91 -11.96 -10.02
N THR A 126 -6.67 -13.25 -9.82
CA THR A 126 -7.67 -14.18 -9.28
C THR A 126 -7.51 -14.38 -7.76
N GLN A 127 -6.27 -14.40 -7.28
CA GLN A 127 -5.90 -14.78 -5.91
C GLN A 127 -4.91 -13.80 -5.26
N GLY A 128 -4.51 -12.74 -5.95
CA GLY A 128 -3.51 -11.80 -5.45
C GLY A 128 -3.97 -11.02 -4.22
N VAL A 129 -3.02 -10.74 -3.33
CA VAL A 129 -3.23 -9.90 -2.15
C VAL A 129 -3.46 -8.46 -2.62
N PRO A 130 -4.58 -7.82 -2.25
CA PRO A 130 -4.84 -6.44 -2.63
C PRO A 130 -3.89 -5.50 -1.90
N TYR A 131 -3.77 -4.27 -2.41
CA TYR A 131 -3.08 -3.19 -1.73
C TYR A 131 -3.65 -1.83 -2.14
N LEU A 132 -3.46 -0.86 -1.26
CA LEU A 132 -3.73 0.56 -1.52
C LEU A 132 -2.46 1.34 -1.19
N SER A 133 -1.94 2.14 -2.12
CA SER A 133 -0.75 2.97 -1.91
C SER A 133 -1.05 4.18 -1.02
N ARG A 134 -0.02 4.85 -0.49
CA ARG A 134 -0.20 6.12 0.26
C ARG A 134 -0.85 7.20 -0.61
N LEU A 135 -0.41 7.35 -1.85
CA LEU A 135 -0.99 8.32 -2.79
C LEU A 135 -2.47 8.03 -3.07
N GLU A 136 -2.81 6.75 -3.27
CA GLU A 136 -4.18 6.33 -3.53
C GLU A 136 -5.09 6.55 -2.31
N GLU A 137 -4.60 6.34 -1.08
CA GLU A 137 -5.33 6.71 0.13
C GLU A 137 -5.60 8.23 0.18
N GLU A 138 -4.63 9.05 -0.17
CA GLU A 138 -4.77 10.51 -0.22
C GLU A 138 -5.73 10.96 -1.33
N GLU A 139 -5.65 10.34 -2.51
CA GLU A 139 -6.53 10.58 -3.64
C GLU A 139 -7.98 10.26 -3.30
N GLU A 140 -8.25 9.08 -2.72
CA GLU A 140 -9.60 8.70 -2.31
C GLU A 140 -10.18 9.68 -1.28
N LEU A 141 -9.36 10.12 -0.32
CA LEU A 141 -9.77 11.15 0.63
C LEU A 141 -10.09 12.47 -0.06
N LYS A 142 -9.26 12.90 -1.01
CA LYS A 142 -9.47 14.12 -1.78
C LYS A 142 -10.74 14.02 -2.62
N LEU A 143 -10.93 12.95 -3.38
CA LEU A 143 -12.13 12.69 -4.19
C LEU A 143 -13.40 12.66 -3.35
N ALA A 144 -13.35 12.11 -2.14
CA ALA A 144 -14.48 12.15 -1.22
C ALA A 144 -14.80 13.57 -0.72
N MET A 145 -13.78 14.38 -0.43
CA MET A 145 -13.97 15.79 -0.04
C MET A 145 -14.46 16.65 -1.21
N ASP A 146 -13.87 16.50 -2.40
CA ASP A 146 -14.26 17.21 -3.62
C ASP A 146 -15.70 16.87 -4.05
N ARG A 147 -16.17 15.65 -3.75
CA ARG A 147 -17.58 15.29 -3.95
C ARG A 147 -18.51 15.98 -2.97
N LEU A 148 -18.12 16.11 -1.71
CA LEU A 148 -18.90 16.92 -0.76
C LEU A 148 -18.95 18.39 -1.20
N ASP A 149 -17.83 18.93 -1.67
CA ASP A 149 -17.76 20.33 -2.11
C ASP A 149 -18.53 20.55 -3.43
N ARG A 150 -18.47 19.62 -4.40
CA ARG A 150 -19.34 19.66 -5.61
C ARG A 150 -20.81 19.47 -5.27
N ASP A 151 -21.11 18.59 -4.32
CA ASP A 151 -22.44 18.46 -3.73
C ASP A 151 -22.88 19.73 -2.98
N GLU A 152 -22.02 20.72 -2.75
CA GLU A 152 -22.38 22.08 -2.32
C GLU A 152 -22.51 23.07 -3.50
N LEU A 153 -21.68 22.95 -4.55
CA LEU A 153 -21.56 23.94 -5.65
C LEU A 153 -22.42 23.68 -6.90
N GLU A 154 -22.53 22.44 -7.38
CA GLU A 154 -23.21 22.12 -8.65
C GLU A 154 -24.67 21.70 -8.41
N VAL A 155 -25.59 22.65 -8.44
CA VAL A 155 -26.97 22.41 -8.92
C VAL A 155 -27.45 23.66 -9.65
N SER A 156 -27.62 23.55 -10.97
CA SER A 156 -28.45 24.48 -11.75
C SER A 156 -29.79 23.80 -12.07
N ILE A 157 -30.88 24.49 -11.75
CA ILE A 157 -32.26 24.12 -12.10
C ILE A 157 -32.58 24.60 -13.53
N ASP A 158 -31.70 25.39 -14.13
CA ASP A 158 -31.96 26.18 -15.36
C ASP A 158 -32.17 25.30 -16.60
N HIS A 159 -31.85 24.01 -16.54
CA HIS A 159 -32.05 23.05 -17.62
C HIS A 159 -33.35 22.23 -17.52
N ILE A 160 -34.20 22.47 -16.53
CA ILE A 160 -35.49 21.75 -16.39
C ILE A 160 -36.56 22.44 -17.24
N THR A 161 -36.82 21.87 -18.42
CA THR A 161 -37.77 22.42 -19.41
C THR A 161 -39.14 21.71 -19.42
N ALA A 162 -39.29 20.60 -18.68
CA ALA A 162 -40.53 19.84 -18.65
C ALA A 162 -41.61 20.52 -17.78
N THR A 163 -42.79 20.76 -18.34
CA THR A 163 -43.92 21.46 -17.70
C THR A 163 -44.35 20.81 -16.37
N ASP A 164 -44.39 19.47 -16.31
CA ASP A 164 -44.76 18.74 -15.10
C ASP A 164 -43.76 18.90 -13.96
N SER A 165 -42.47 19.02 -14.31
CA SER A 165 -41.38 19.25 -13.34
C SER A 165 -41.44 20.67 -12.79
N LEU A 166 -41.74 21.66 -13.63
CA LEU A 166 -41.95 23.04 -13.18
C LEU A 166 -43.13 23.15 -12.21
N ALA A 167 -44.25 22.49 -12.52
CA ALA A 167 -45.41 22.45 -11.64
C ALA A 167 -45.10 21.77 -10.29
N PHE A 168 -44.32 20.69 -10.31
CA PHE A 168 -43.85 20.00 -9.10
C PHE A 168 -42.96 20.92 -8.25
N LEU A 169 -41.99 21.60 -8.86
CA LEU A 169 -41.09 22.52 -8.17
C LEU A 169 -41.83 23.71 -7.56
N GLU A 170 -42.81 24.30 -8.27
CA GLU A 170 -43.65 25.38 -7.73
C GLU A 170 -44.45 24.94 -6.49
N ARG A 171 -45.03 23.73 -6.52
CA ARG A 171 -45.71 23.18 -5.34
C ARG A 171 -44.74 23.03 -4.17
N LEU A 172 -43.55 22.49 -4.43
CA LEU A 172 -42.51 22.32 -3.41
C LEU A 172 -42.08 23.67 -2.81
N ARG A 173 -41.88 24.71 -3.64
CA ARG A 173 -41.61 26.08 -3.17
C ARG A 173 -42.73 26.58 -2.25
N GLY A 174 -43.99 26.36 -2.63
CA GLY A 174 -45.15 26.73 -1.82
C GLY A 174 -45.17 26.04 -0.45
N ILE A 175 -44.88 24.75 -0.41
CA ILE A 175 -44.80 23.96 0.83
C ILE A 175 -43.65 24.46 1.72
N ILE A 176 -42.45 24.64 1.16
CA ILE A 176 -41.28 25.14 1.90
C ILE A 176 -41.58 26.54 2.47
N ARG A 177 -42.16 27.46 1.68
CA ARG A 177 -42.53 28.82 2.14
C ARG A 177 -43.52 28.80 3.29
N LYS A 178 -44.48 27.87 3.30
CA LYS A 178 -45.45 27.71 4.40
C LYS A 178 -44.82 27.12 5.65
N TRP A 179 -43.86 26.21 5.50
CA TRP A 179 -43.19 25.54 6.62
C TRP A 179 -42.07 26.38 7.25
N LEU A 180 -41.31 27.16 6.47
CA LEU A 180 -40.17 27.95 6.94
C LEU A 180 -40.44 28.88 8.15
N PRO A 181 -41.63 29.51 8.31
CA PRO A 181 -41.92 30.32 9.50
C PRO A 181 -42.39 29.50 10.71
N THR A 182 -42.62 28.20 10.57
CA THR A 182 -43.06 27.34 11.68
C THR A 182 -41.90 26.98 12.61
N SER A 183 -42.19 26.61 13.86
CA SER A 183 -41.17 26.11 14.81
C SER A 183 -40.88 24.61 14.67
N GLU A 184 -41.37 23.98 13.59
CA GLU A 184 -41.18 22.55 13.35
C GLU A 184 -39.74 22.26 12.91
N PRO A 185 -39.06 21.26 13.51
CA PRO A 185 -37.64 21.01 13.26
C PRO A 185 -37.34 20.37 11.90
N GLU A 186 -38.31 19.67 11.30
CA GLU A 186 -38.17 19.00 10.01
C GLU A 186 -39.45 19.07 9.17
N LEU A 187 -39.28 19.09 7.85
CA LEU A 187 -40.35 18.95 6.86
C LEU A 187 -40.17 17.65 6.10
N ILE A 188 -41.19 16.78 6.13
CA ILE A 188 -41.19 15.50 5.43
C ILE A 188 -41.95 15.65 4.12
N ILE A 189 -41.26 15.48 3.00
CA ILE A 189 -41.83 15.44 1.66
C ILE A 189 -42.07 13.97 1.26
N THR A 190 -43.31 13.67 0.91
CA THR A 190 -43.82 12.39 0.41
C THR A 190 -44.68 12.62 -0.84
N SER A 191 -45.08 11.56 -1.54
CA SER A 191 -46.03 11.66 -2.66
C SER A 191 -47.36 12.29 -2.22
N ALA A 192 -47.82 12.00 -0.99
CA ALA A 192 -49.04 12.57 -0.43
C ALA A 192 -48.93 14.08 -0.17
N THR A 193 -47.78 14.57 0.32
CA THR A 193 -47.58 16.02 0.51
C THR A 193 -47.46 16.79 -0.79
N MET A 194 -47.05 16.11 -1.88
CA MET A 194 -46.92 16.69 -3.22
C MET A 194 -48.18 16.49 -4.09
N ALA A 195 -49.22 15.85 -3.54
CA ALA A 195 -50.46 15.50 -4.23
C ALA A 195 -51.20 16.74 -4.74
N ILE A 196 -51.85 16.58 -5.91
CA ILE A 196 -52.82 17.55 -6.42
C ILE A 196 -54.20 17.11 -5.92
N GLU A 197 -55.01 18.05 -5.41
CA GLU A 197 -56.36 17.76 -4.96
C GLU A 197 -57.17 17.05 -6.06
N GLY A 198 -57.70 15.87 -5.75
CA GLY A 198 -58.52 15.07 -6.68
C GLY A 198 -57.76 14.06 -7.55
N VAL A 199 -56.44 13.90 -7.37
CA VAL A 199 -55.62 12.90 -8.09
C VAL A 199 -55.13 11.81 -7.13
N GLU A 200 -55.37 10.53 -7.44
CA GLU A 200 -54.80 9.41 -6.68
C GLU A 200 -53.27 9.43 -6.76
N THR A 201 -52.61 9.40 -5.60
CA THR A 201 -51.16 9.39 -5.51
C THR A 201 -50.61 7.97 -5.43
N THR A 202 -49.45 7.76 -6.06
CA THR A 202 -48.65 6.56 -5.86
C THR A 202 -48.03 6.57 -4.45
N ALA A 203 -47.70 5.39 -3.91
CA ALA A 203 -47.21 5.27 -2.55
C ALA A 203 -45.88 6.00 -2.27
N ASP A 204 -45.00 6.12 -3.27
CA ASP A 204 -43.61 6.54 -3.09
C ASP A 204 -43.15 7.59 -4.09
N LEU A 205 -42.29 8.52 -3.66
CA LEU A 205 -41.64 9.49 -4.54
C LEU A 205 -40.70 8.75 -5.50
N SER A 206 -40.81 9.05 -6.80
CA SER A 206 -39.91 8.52 -7.83
C SER A 206 -38.47 9.02 -7.61
N LYS A 207 -37.48 8.30 -8.18
CA LYS A 207 -36.07 8.74 -8.13
C LYS A 207 -35.87 10.14 -8.73
N TYR A 208 -36.63 10.45 -9.78
CA TYR A 208 -36.59 11.75 -10.45
C TYR A 208 -37.16 12.86 -9.57
N GLU A 209 -38.31 12.66 -8.93
CA GLU A 209 -38.90 13.65 -8.01
C GLU A 209 -38.01 13.91 -6.80
N LYS A 210 -37.36 12.88 -6.25
CA LYS A 210 -36.37 13.05 -5.17
C LYS A 210 -35.19 13.88 -5.62
N LEU A 211 -34.68 13.62 -6.82
CA LEU A 211 -33.61 14.41 -7.42
C LEU A 211 -34.03 15.88 -7.56
N LEU A 212 -35.25 16.16 -8.05
CA LEU A 212 -35.80 17.51 -8.14
C LEU A 212 -35.90 18.20 -6.78
N ILE A 213 -36.32 17.49 -5.72
CA ILE A 213 -36.36 18.04 -4.36
C ILE A 213 -34.95 18.44 -3.88
N HIS A 214 -33.99 17.52 -4.02
CA HIS A 214 -32.60 17.79 -3.64
C HIS A 214 -32.04 18.98 -4.42
N GLN A 215 -32.31 19.05 -5.72
CA GLN A 215 -31.86 20.12 -6.58
C GLN A 215 -32.49 21.47 -6.21
N LEU A 216 -33.80 21.52 -5.97
CA LEU A 216 -34.49 22.76 -5.56
C LEU A 216 -33.91 23.34 -4.27
N VAL A 217 -33.85 22.51 -3.23
CA VAL A 217 -33.39 22.96 -1.91
C VAL A 217 -31.94 23.42 -1.99
N LYS A 218 -31.09 22.72 -2.75
CA LYS A 218 -29.70 23.11 -2.94
C LYS A 218 -29.54 24.40 -3.74
N ALA A 219 -30.29 24.62 -4.82
CA ALA A 219 -30.09 25.83 -5.63
C ALA A 219 -30.70 27.08 -4.98
N GLU A 220 -31.87 26.97 -4.34
CA GLU A 220 -32.61 28.13 -3.83
C GLU A 220 -32.45 28.35 -2.31
N TYR A 221 -32.04 27.33 -1.56
CA TYR A 221 -32.06 27.35 -0.09
C TYR A 221 -30.78 26.81 0.57
N ASN A 222 -29.67 26.61 -0.14
CA ASN A 222 -28.42 26.01 0.41
C ASN A 222 -27.92 26.62 1.73
N GLN A 223 -28.07 27.94 1.92
CA GLN A 223 -27.64 28.63 3.14
C GLN A 223 -28.57 28.40 4.34
N LYS A 224 -29.79 27.91 4.10
CA LYS A 224 -30.85 27.84 5.11
C LYS A 224 -31.37 26.43 5.35
N LEU A 225 -31.31 25.55 4.36
CA LEU A 225 -31.95 24.25 4.37
C LEU A 225 -31.04 23.16 3.82
N VAL A 226 -31.16 21.95 4.37
CA VAL A 226 -30.50 20.73 3.89
C VAL A 226 -31.51 19.63 3.69
N THR A 227 -31.26 18.75 2.73
CA THR A 227 -32.11 17.59 2.42
C THR A 227 -31.43 16.29 2.82
N ARG A 228 -32.19 15.33 3.34
CA ARG A 228 -31.74 13.94 3.54
C ARG A 228 -32.81 12.96 3.08
N SER A 229 -32.39 11.92 2.37
CA SER A 229 -33.29 10.81 2.03
C SER A 229 -33.74 10.09 3.31
N TRP A 230 -35.03 9.84 3.45
CA TRP A 230 -35.62 9.13 4.59
C TRP A 230 -36.43 7.93 4.10
N ARG A 231 -35.94 6.74 4.42
CA ARG A 231 -36.44 5.47 3.87
C ARG A 231 -36.42 5.50 2.33
N LYS A 232 -37.06 4.52 1.68
CA LYS A 232 -37.17 4.48 0.21
C LYS A 232 -38.28 5.40 -0.33
N THR A 233 -38.97 6.16 0.51
CA THR A 233 -40.29 6.72 0.16
C THR A 233 -40.39 8.24 0.32
N ALA A 234 -39.53 8.86 1.13
CA ALA A 234 -39.64 10.27 1.53
C ALA A 234 -38.29 11.02 1.50
N ILE A 235 -38.36 12.34 1.44
CA ILE A 235 -37.22 13.25 1.67
C ILE A 235 -37.53 14.10 2.89
N ARG A 236 -36.55 14.31 3.76
CA ARG A 236 -36.64 15.26 4.86
C ARG A 236 -35.84 16.51 4.56
N ILE A 237 -36.42 17.65 4.89
CA ILE A 237 -35.82 18.98 4.80
C ILE A 237 -35.63 19.49 6.24
N TYR A 238 -34.43 19.98 6.55
CA TYR A 238 -34.06 20.51 7.86
C TYR A 238 -33.46 21.89 7.71
N HIS A 239 -33.45 22.67 8.79
CA HIS A 239 -32.65 23.89 8.84
C HIS A 239 -31.16 23.57 8.77
N TYR A 240 -30.43 24.36 7.98
CA TYR A 240 -28.98 24.31 7.92
C TYR A 240 -28.40 24.69 9.27
N ASN A 241 -27.45 23.89 9.73
CA ASN A 241 -26.69 24.11 10.94
C ASN A 241 -25.23 23.86 10.62
N GLU A 242 -24.40 24.88 10.84
CA GLU A 242 -22.96 24.83 10.56
C GLU A 242 -22.26 23.72 11.37
N LEU A 243 -22.68 23.49 12.61
CA LEU A 243 -22.12 22.42 13.44
C LEU A 243 -22.43 21.03 12.86
N ASP A 244 -23.65 20.81 12.38
CA ASP A 244 -24.06 19.54 11.76
C ASP A 244 -23.34 19.32 10.42
N ALA A 245 -23.09 20.39 9.65
CA ALA A 245 -22.31 20.34 8.42
C ALA A 245 -20.85 19.96 8.69
N ILE A 246 -20.22 20.58 9.69
CA ILE A 246 -18.86 20.23 10.14
C ILE A 246 -18.80 18.78 10.64
N GLU A 247 -19.78 18.34 11.43
CA GLU A 247 -19.85 16.96 11.92
C GLU A 247 -20.02 15.96 10.77
N ASN A 248 -20.88 16.26 9.80
CA ASN A 248 -21.06 15.43 8.61
C ASN A 248 -19.77 15.29 7.80
N ARG A 249 -19.06 16.40 7.56
CA ARG A 249 -17.77 16.39 6.85
C ARG A 249 -16.73 15.54 7.60
N ARG A 250 -16.67 15.67 8.94
CA ARG A 250 -15.81 14.83 9.79
C ARG A 250 -16.19 13.35 9.72
N LYS A 251 -17.48 13.03 9.75
CA LYS A 251 -18.00 11.66 9.66
C LYS A 251 -17.66 11.02 8.33
N VAL A 252 -17.86 11.73 7.21
CA VAL A 252 -17.50 11.24 5.87
C VAL A 252 -16.00 10.98 5.80
N LYS A 253 -15.17 11.96 6.20
CA LYS A 253 -13.71 11.80 6.23
C LYS A 253 -13.29 10.59 7.07
N ARG A 254 -13.91 10.37 8.23
CA ARG A 254 -13.63 9.20 9.08
C ARG A 254 -14.02 7.88 8.40
N ASN A 255 -15.19 7.82 7.79
CA ASN A 255 -15.68 6.62 7.11
C ASN A 255 -14.80 6.25 5.91
N VAL A 256 -14.41 7.25 5.11
CA VAL A 256 -13.51 7.06 3.96
C VAL A 256 -12.16 6.53 4.44
N ARG A 257 -11.57 7.14 5.49
CA ARG A 257 -10.32 6.64 6.10
C ARG A 257 -10.42 5.20 6.55
N GLN A 258 -11.50 4.86 7.26
CA GLN A 258 -11.71 3.50 7.75
C GLN A 258 -11.74 2.50 6.60
N ARG A 259 -12.46 2.83 5.52
CA ARG A 259 -12.50 2.04 4.29
C ARG A 259 -11.12 1.91 3.64
N CYS A 260 -10.33 2.99 3.55
CA CYS A 260 -8.95 2.92 3.06
C CYS A 260 -8.07 1.99 3.93
N TYR A 261 -8.25 1.99 5.25
CA TYR A 261 -7.51 1.08 6.13
C TYR A 261 -7.84 -0.38 5.82
N GLU A 262 -9.13 -0.69 5.60
CA GLU A 262 -9.60 -2.03 5.24
C GLU A 262 -9.01 -2.53 3.91
N HIS A 263 -8.70 -1.62 2.99
CA HIS A 263 -8.11 -1.93 1.68
C HIS A 263 -6.59 -1.73 1.61
N THR A 264 -5.94 -1.32 2.69
CA THR A 264 -4.48 -1.12 2.73
C THR A 264 -3.71 -2.36 2.28
N GLY A 265 -4.17 -3.55 2.70
CA GLY A 265 -3.68 -4.83 2.20
C GLY A 265 -2.16 -5.01 2.39
N PHE A 266 -1.46 -5.42 1.32
CA PHE A 266 -0.02 -5.70 1.37
C PHE A 266 0.82 -4.50 1.82
N ARG A 267 0.34 -3.25 1.63
CA ARG A 267 1.06 -2.07 2.12
C ARG A 267 1.33 -2.13 3.63
N TRP A 268 0.55 -2.84 4.46
CA TRP A 268 0.89 -3.04 5.88
C TRP A 268 2.25 -3.72 6.10
N VAL A 269 2.61 -4.67 5.23
CA VAL A 269 3.93 -5.32 5.25
C VAL A 269 5.01 -4.29 4.92
N VAL A 270 4.77 -3.46 3.91
CA VAL A 270 5.69 -2.39 3.51
C VAL A 270 5.85 -1.34 4.61
N GLU A 271 4.76 -0.92 5.26
CA GLU A 271 4.80 -0.01 6.42
C GLU A 271 5.68 -0.59 7.53
N ALA A 272 5.61 -1.90 7.80
CA ALA A 272 6.48 -2.53 8.79
C ALA A 272 7.97 -2.50 8.39
N LEU A 273 8.28 -2.66 7.09
CA LEU A 273 9.66 -2.61 6.58
C LEU A 273 10.26 -1.20 6.66
N VAL A 274 9.48 -0.15 6.38
CA VAL A 274 9.97 1.25 6.39
C VAL A 274 9.86 1.95 7.74
N GLY A 275 9.40 1.26 8.78
CA GLY A 275 9.11 1.88 10.08
C GLY A 275 7.94 2.87 10.04
N GLY A 276 7.00 2.62 9.14
CA GLY A 276 5.72 3.31 9.02
C GLY A 276 4.74 2.95 10.14
N SER A 277 3.57 3.60 10.14
CA SER A 277 2.64 3.50 11.27
C SER A 277 1.65 2.35 11.11
N LEU A 278 1.71 1.37 12.03
CA LEU A 278 0.75 0.26 12.11
C LEU A 278 -0.47 0.55 13.00
N LYS A 279 -0.56 1.74 13.64
CA LYS A 279 -1.60 2.08 14.63
C LYS A 279 -3.04 2.00 14.10
N LYS A 280 -3.18 2.08 12.78
CA LYS A 280 -4.47 2.09 12.05
C LYS A 280 -4.91 0.67 11.64
N LEU A 281 -4.03 -0.32 11.76
CA LEU A 281 -4.36 -1.72 11.50
C LEU A 281 -5.15 -2.27 12.69
N ASP A 282 -6.37 -2.75 12.43
CA ASP A 282 -7.15 -3.49 13.42
C ASP A 282 -6.65 -4.96 13.45
N PRO A 283 -6.04 -5.43 14.56
CA PRO A 283 -5.53 -6.79 14.65
C PRO A 283 -6.63 -7.84 14.45
N SER A 284 -7.90 -7.52 14.76
CA SER A 284 -9.02 -8.45 14.59
C SER A 284 -9.27 -8.85 13.14
N TRP A 285 -8.69 -8.14 12.16
CA TRP A 285 -8.72 -8.59 10.76
C TRP A 285 -7.97 -9.90 10.53
N SER A 286 -6.98 -10.21 11.36
CA SER A 286 -6.29 -11.50 11.36
C SER A 286 -7.08 -12.62 12.03
N ALA A 287 -8.26 -12.34 12.60
CA ALA A 287 -9.16 -13.34 13.18
C ALA A 287 -9.97 -14.06 12.09
N ARG A 288 -9.28 -14.68 11.13
CA ARG A 288 -9.89 -15.36 9.97
C ARG A 288 -9.26 -16.73 9.74
N ASN A 289 -10.01 -17.63 9.13
CA ASN A 289 -9.50 -18.93 8.70
C ASN A 289 -8.62 -18.77 7.44
N PRO A 290 -7.40 -19.34 7.40
CA PRO A 290 -6.48 -19.21 6.26
C PRO A 290 -6.95 -19.87 4.96
N ASN A 291 -7.86 -20.84 5.05
CA ASN A 291 -8.35 -21.58 3.88
C ASN A 291 -9.71 -21.06 3.39
N THR A 292 -10.62 -20.72 4.31
CA THR A 292 -11.99 -20.30 3.96
C THR A 292 -12.18 -18.78 4.00
N GLY A 293 -11.33 -18.03 4.70
CA GLY A 293 -11.47 -16.58 4.92
C GLY A 293 -12.56 -16.19 5.92
N GLU A 294 -13.28 -17.18 6.47
CA GLU A 294 -14.35 -17.00 7.45
C GLU A 294 -13.80 -16.46 8.76
N THR A 295 -14.59 -15.63 9.44
CA THR A 295 -14.23 -15.08 10.76
C THR A 295 -14.17 -16.21 11.78
N VAL A 296 -13.09 -16.24 12.56
CA VAL A 296 -12.91 -17.19 13.66
C VAL A 296 -12.88 -16.45 14.98
N TYR A 297 -13.29 -17.12 16.05
CA TYR A 297 -13.15 -16.57 17.39
C TYR A 297 -11.68 -16.61 17.81
N VAL A 298 -11.16 -15.46 18.24
CA VAL A 298 -9.81 -15.31 18.77
C VAL A 298 -9.87 -14.53 20.06
N ASP A 299 -8.87 -14.73 20.92
CA ASP A 299 -8.64 -13.86 22.06
C ASP A 299 -8.20 -12.49 21.55
N ARG A 300 -9.05 -11.49 21.78
CA ARG A 300 -8.79 -10.10 21.34
C ARG A 300 -7.63 -9.48 22.10
N ASP A 301 -7.45 -9.85 23.37
CA ASP A 301 -6.38 -9.31 24.19
C ASP A 301 -5.03 -9.86 23.72
N ASP A 302 -4.96 -11.17 23.40
CA ASP A 302 -3.76 -11.77 22.79
C ASP A 302 -3.33 -11.03 21.51
N TYR A 303 -4.25 -10.85 20.58
CA TYR A 303 -3.99 -10.16 19.31
C TYR A 303 -3.53 -8.71 19.52
N TYR A 304 -4.18 -8.01 20.46
CA TYR A 304 -3.80 -6.66 20.82
C TYR A 304 -2.38 -6.58 21.39
N PHE A 305 -2.03 -7.45 22.35
CA PHE A 305 -0.70 -7.46 22.97
C PHE A 305 0.40 -7.87 21.99
N ARG A 306 0.14 -8.84 21.11
CA ARG A 306 1.06 -9.23 20.04
C ARG A 306 1.32 -8.08 19.07
N MET A 307 0.26 -7.37 18.64
CA MET A 307 0.43 -6.18 17.81
C MET A 307 1.21 -5.08 18.53
N LYS A 308 0.96 -4.86 19.83
CA LYS A 308 1.74 -3.88 20.62
C LYS A 308 3.22 -4.24 20.71
N ARG A 309 3.55 -5.53 20.82
CA ARG A 309 4.93 -6.01 20.78
C ARG A 309 5.57 -5.76 19.42
N VAL A 310 4.86 -6.04 18.32
CA VAL A 310 5.31 -5.72 16.96
C VAL A 310 5.64 -4.23 16.83
N GLU A 311 4.71 -3.35 17.23
CA GLU A 311 4.91 -1.90 17.19
C GLU A 311 6.13 -1.48 18.04
N ALA A 312 6.28 -2.02 19.24
CA ALA A 312 7.40 -1.71 20.13
C ALA A 312 8.74 -2.13 19.51
N ASN A 313 8.83 -3.34 18.97
CA ASN A 313 10.03 -3.87 18.34
C ASN A 313 10.45 -3.02 17.12
N LEU A 314 9.50 -2.70 16.23
CA LEU A 314 9.77 -1.89 15.03
C LEU A 314 10.16 -0.44 15.36
N ASN A 315 9.67 0.10 16.47
CA ASN A 315 10.09 1.42 16.96
C ASN A 315 11.51 1.40 17.57
N ILE A 316 11.95 0.27 18.11
CA ILE A 316 13.30 0.11 18.67
C ILE A 316 14.32 -0.13 17.55
N LYS A 317 14.01 -1.06 16.64
CA LYS A 317 14.90 -1.46 15.55
C LYS A 317 14.09 -1.67 14.28
N ARG A 318 14.42 -0.88 13.26
CA ARG A 318 13.94 -1.14 11.90
C ARG A 318 14.71 -2.33 11.29
N PRO A 319 14.03 -3.23 10.56
CA PRO A 319 14.72 -4.32 9.88
C PRO A 319 15.64 -3.77 8.79
N VAL A 320 16.83 -4.36 8.67
CA VAL A 320 17.69 -4.15 7.50
C VAL A 320 17.02 -4.83 6.31
N VAL A 321 16.89 -4.13 5.19
CA VAL A 321 16.38 -4.70 3.94
C VAL A 321 17.55 -5.14 3.08
N VAL A 322 17.49 -6.36 2.57
CA VAL A 322 18.57 -6.98 1.79
C VAL A 322 18.04 -7.37 0.41
N GLY A 323 18.72 -6.97 -0.64
CA GLY A 323 18.37 -7.37 -2.00
C GLY A 323 19.58 -7.88 -2.78
N HIS A 324 19.37 -8.33 -4.00
CA HIS A 324 20.43 -8.68 -4.93
C HIS A 324 20.23 -7.90 -6.23
N ASN A 325 21.10 -6.93 -6.54
CA ASN A 325 20.88 -6.01 -7.66
C ASN A 325 19.55 -5.24 -7.55
N CYS A 326 19.21 -4.81 -6.35
CA CYS A 326 17.86 -4.41 -5.95
C CYS A 326 17.46 -2.97 -6.27
N PHE A 327 18.26 -2.27 -7.07
CA PHE A 327 17.95 -0.88 -7.45
C PHE A 327 16.58 -0.76 -8.11
N THR A 328 16.28 -1.64 -9.08
CA THR A 328 14.99 -1.65 -9.77
C THR A 328 13.87 -2.01 -8.80
N ASP A 329 14.07 -2.99 -7.92
CA ASP A 329 13.06 -3.39 -6.93
C ASP A 329 12.67 -2.24 -6.00
N MET A 330 13.65 -1.44 -5.56
CA MET A 330 13.41 -0.31 -4.68
C MET A 330 12.67 0.83 -5.36
N VAL A 331 12.95 1.09 -6.64
CA VAL A 331 12.19 2.09 -7.43
C VAL A 331 10.73 1.64 -7.57
N TYR A 332 10.49 0.37 -7.92
CA TYR A 332 9.13 -0.18 -8.05
C TYR A 332 8.38 -0.21 -6.72
N LEU A 333 9.04 -0.65 -5.64
CA LEU A 333 8.43 -0.70 -4.31
C LEU A 333 8.03 0.71 -3.84
N TYR A 334 8.90 1.70 -4.03
CA TYR A 334 8.60 3.07 -3.66
C TYR A 334 7.39 3.60 -4.44
N GLN A 335 7.42 3.50 -5.77
CA GLN A 335 6.33 3.94 -6.64
C GLN A 335 5.00 3.24 -6.33
N CYS A 336 5.04 1.94 -6.04
CA CYS A 336 3.83 1.14 -5.83
C CYS A 336 3.14 1.43 -4.48
N PHE A 337 3.90 1.77 -3.43
CA PHE A 337 3.35 1.82 -2.07
C PHE A 337 3.51 3.15 -1.35
N LEU A 338 4.61 3.87 -1.59
CA LEU A 338 5.07 4.93 -0.69
C LEU A 338 4.80 6.34 -1.22
N GLY A 339 5.06 6.61 -2.50
CA GLY A 339 4.95 7.96 -3.03
C GLY A 339 5.40 8.09 -4.48
N GLU A 340 5.35 9.33 -4.98
CA GLU A 340 5.80 9.66 -6.33
C GLU A 340 7.32 9.65 -6.40
N LEU A 341 7.87 9.07 -7.46
CA LEU A 341 9.31 9.06 -7.69
C LEU A 341 9.80 10.48 -8.06
N PRO A 342 10.87 10.99 -7.43
CA PRO A 342 11.41 12.32 -7.75
C PRO A 342 12.06 12.35 -9.13
N ASP A 343 12.42 13.53 -9.63
CA ASP A 343 13.02 13.68 -10.95
C ASP A 343 14.52 13.38 -10.97
N THR A 344 15.19 13.40 -9.81
CA THR A 344 16.62 13.13 -9.70
C THR A 344 16.92 11.87 -8.88
N VAL A 345 17.99 11.17 -9.25
CA VAL A 345 18.46 9.98 -8.51
C VAL A 345 18.98 10.34 -7.13
N GLU A 346 19.50 11.56 -6.94
CA GLU A 346 19.98 12.06 -5.64
C GLU A 346 18.81 12.26 -4.66
N GLU A 347 17.72 12.88 -5.09
CA GLU A 347 16.50 12.97 -4.29
C GLU A 347 15.94 11.58 -3.98
N PHE A 348 15.97 10.65 -4.95
CA PHE A 348 15.53 9.29 -4.70
C PHE A 348 16.42 8.58 -3.68
N GLN A 349 17.74 8.76 -3.73
CA GLN A 349 18.67 8.22 -2.74
C GLN A 349 18.38 8.76 -1.34
N ASN A 350 18.10 10.05 -1.21
CA ASN A 350 17.74 10.66 0.07
C ASN A 350 16.44 10.06 0.62
N LEU A 351 15.39 9.97 -0.19
CA LEU A 351 14.12 9.35 0.18
C LEU A 351 14.30 7.89 0.60
N LEU A 352 15.10 7.13 -0.15
CA LEU A 352 15.36 5.72 0.14
C LEU A 352 16.15 5.55 1.44
N GLY A 353 17.16 6.40 1.68
CA GLY A 353 17.98 6.38 2.89
C GLY A 353 17.21 6.78 4.17
N GLU A 354 16.17 7.61 4.05
CA GLU A 354 15.28 7.93 5.17
C GLU A 354 14.34 6.77 5.55
N GLN A 355 13.94 5.96 4.55
CA GLN A 355 12.96 4.88 4.72
C GLN A 355 13.63 3.54 5.06
N PHE A 356 14.77 3.23 4.44
CA PHE A 356 15.39 1.90 4.48
C PHE A 356 16.86 1.94 4.89
N LEU A 357 17.26 0.95 5.69
CA LEU A 357 18.64 0.53 5.77
C LEU A 357 18.84 -0.62 4.77
N LEU A 358 19.47 -0.34 3.63
CA LEU A 358 19.53 -1.23 2.47
C LEU A 358 20.92 -1.86 2.30
N VAL A 359 20.96 -3.16 2.00
CA VAL A 359 22.17 -3.88 1.62
C VAL A 359 21.96 -4.61 0.30
N ASP A 360 22.85 -4.40 -0.67
CA ASP A 360 22.84 -5.11 -1.94
C ASP A 360 23.92 -6.20 -1.96
N THR A 361 23.48 -7.47 -1.99
CA THR A 361 24.38 -8.63 -1.97
C THR A 361 25.21 -8.76 -3.26
N LYS A 362 24.73 -8.26 -4.40
CA LYS A 362 25.54 -8.25 -5.63
C LYS A 362 26.68 -7.25 -5.51
N TYR A 363 26.40 -6.09 -4.93
CA TYR A 363 27.44 -5.12 -4.61
C TYR A 363 28.46 -5.74 -3.65
N LEU A 364 28.01 -6.33 -2.53
CA LEU A 364 28.91 -7.00 -1.58
C LEU A 364 29.76 -8.12 -2.22
N ALA A 365 29.18 -8.92 -3.10
CA ALA A 365 29.90 -10.03 -3.75
C ALA A 365 30.96 -9.56 -4.76
N THR A 366 30.79 -8.36 -5.32
CA THR A 366 31.68 -7.82 -6.37
C THR A 366 32.61 -6.72 -5.87
N TYR A 367 32.35 -6.18 -4.67
CA TYR A 367 33.18 -5.17 -4.04
C TYR A 367 34.61 -5.67 -3.84
N ASN A 368 35.60 -4.91 -4.31
CA ASN A 368 37.04 -5.29 -4.31
C ASN A 368 37.37 -6.63 -5.01
N CYS A 369 36.49 -7.13 -5.88
CA CYS A 369 36.76 -8.35 -6.63
C CYS A 369 37.66 -8.03 -7.84
N ASN A 370 38.92 -8.48 -7.80
CA ASN A 370 39.92 -8.26 -8.87
C ASN A 370 39.63 -9.02 -10.19
N ALA A 371 38.45 -9.62 -10.33
CA ALA A 371 38.06 -10.33 -11.54
C ALA A 371 37.59 -9.32 -12.61
N ILE A 372 38.06 -9.48 -13.84
CA ILE A 372 37.67 -8.62 -14.98
C ILE A 372 36.16 -8.73 -15.27
N ASN A 373 35.56 -9.91 -15.03
CA ASN A 373 34.12 -10.18 -15.11
C ASN A 373 33.72 -11.15 -13.97
N PRO A 374 33.37 -10.66 -12.77
CA PRO A 374 32.90 -11.54 -11.71
C PRO A 374 31.52 -12.11 -12.06
N SER A 375 31.41 -13.45 -12.06
CA SER A 375 30.13 -14.17 -12.07
C SER A 375 29.33 -13.72 -10.84
N SER A 376 28.29 -12.92 -11.06
CA SER A 376 27.61 -12.13 -10.03
C SER A 376 26.11 -12.13 -10.23
N SER A 377 25.58 -13.11 -10.97
CA SER A 377 24.15 -13.41 -10.90
C SER A 377 23.82 -14.05 -9.55
N LEU A 378 22.55 -13.98 -9.17
CA LEU A 378 22.06 -14.56 -7.93
C LEU A 378 22.38 -16.06 -7.86
N GLN A 379 22.05 -16.78 -8.94
CA GLN A 379 22.28 -18.22 -9.06
C GLN A 379 23.76 -18.58 -8.92
N GLU A 380 24.65 -17.96 -9.71
CA GLU A 380 26.08 -18.25 -9.67
C GLU A 380 26.68 -17.97 -8.28
N THR A 381 26.22 -16.88 -7.63
CA THR A 381 26.69 -16.50 -6.30
C THR A 381 26.25 -17.52 -5.25
N GLU A 382 24.99 -17.99 -5.32
CA GLU A 382 24.51 -19.02 -4.40
C GLU A 382 25.22 -20.36 -4.63
N GLU A 383 25.37 -20.79 -5.88
CA GLU A 383 26.07 -22.03 -6.23
C GLU A 383 27.52 -22.03 -5.70
N ALA A 384 28.21 -20.88 -5.81
CA ALA A 384 29.56 -20.71 -5.28
C ALA A 384 29.65 -20.77 -3.74
N LEU A 385 28.54 -20.52 -3.04
CA LEU A 385 28.45 -20.54 -1.58
C LEU A 385 27.79 -21.83 -1.04
N ARG A 386 27.13 -22.62 -1.89
CA ARG A 386 26.34 -23.81 -1.50
C ARG A 386 27.14 -24.86 -0.72
N GLY A 387 28.46 -24.95 -0.97
CA GLY A 387 29.37 -25.85 -0.25
C GLY A 387 29.75 -25.40 1.17
N GLN A 388 29.44 -24.16 1.55
CA GLN A 388 29.80 -23.61 2.85
C GLN A 388 28.87 -24.15 3.95
N LYS A 389 29.45 -24.80 4.97
CA LYS A 389 28.70 -25.46 6.06
C LYS A 389 28.33 -24.54 7.21
N THR A 390 29.03 -23.41 7.35
CA THR A 390 28.89 -22.48 8.47
C THR A 390 28.72 -21.05 7.95
N PRO A 391 27.81 -20.25 8.53
CA PRO A 391 26.92 -20.60 9.65
C PRO A 391 25.79 -21.54 9.23
N ARG A 392 25.16 -22.21 10.22
CA ARG A 392 24.08 -23.17 9.98
C ARG A 392 22.77 -22.44 9.72
N LEU A 393 22.09 -22.83 8.63
CA LEU A 393 20.81 -22.26 8.22
C LEU A 393 19.70 -23.27 8.46
N VAL A 394 18.55 -22.82 8.98
CA VAL A 394 17.38 -23.66 9.25
C VAL A 394 16.13 -22.97 8.73
N THR A 395 15.27 -23.72 8.04
CA THR A 395 13.98 -23.24 7.58
C THR A 395 12.87 -24.02 8.30
N PRO A 396 11.95 -23.37 9.04
CA PRO A 396 10.85 -24.06 9.70
C PRO A 396 9.95 -24.80 8.70
N LYS A 397 9.25 -25.84 9.17
CA LYS A 397 8.42 -26.71 8.33
C LYS A 397 7.35 -25.95 7.54
N GLU A 398 6.76 -24.89 8.11
CA GLU A 398 5.75 -24.08 7.45
C GLU A 398 6.31 -23.26 6.27
N HIS A 399 7.63 -23.15 6.18
CA HIS A 399 8.34 -22.39 5.15
C HIS A 399 9.26 -23.28 4.28
N SER A 400 9.14 -24.60 4.38
CA SER A 400 10.12 -25.53 3.81
C SER A 400 10.04 -25.74 2.29
N ARG A 401 9.11 -25.09 1.57
CA ARG A 401 8.90 -25.28 0.12
C ARG A 401 10.22 -25.23 -0.66
N TYR A 402 11.02 -24.19 -0.41
CA TYR A 402 12.29 -23.93 -1.12
C TYR A 402 13.49 -24.76 -0.62
N LEU A 403 13.27 -25.72 0.29
CA LEU A 403 14.32 -26.69 0.63
C LEU A 403 14.41 -27.79 -0.43
N ASP A 404 13.28 -28.16 -1.03
CA ASP A 404 13.16 -29.30 -1.94
C ASP A 404 12.85 -28.89 -3.39
N GLU A 405 12.48 -27.62 -3.61
CA GLU A 405 12.06 -27.08 -4.91
C GLU A 405 12.94 -25.88 -5.30
N GLU A 406 13.64 -26.00 -6.43
CA GLU A 406 14.32 -24.86 -7.07
C GLU A 406 13.32 -24.13 -7.99
N ALA A 407 13.02 -22.87 -7.69
CA ALA A 407 12.03 -22.07 -8.40
C ALA A 407 12.60 -20.70 -8.79
N PHE A 408 13.69 -20.69 -9.57
CA PHE A 408 14.29 -19.45 -10.08
C PHE A 408 13.27 -18.58 -10.80
N HIS A 409 13.35 -17.26 -10.63
CA HIS A 409 12.37 -16.31 -11.17
C HIS A 409 10.97 -16.47 -10.55
N GLU A 410 10.94 -16.93 -9.30
CA GLU A 410 9.84 -16.75 -8.37
C GLU A 410 10.36 -15.88 -7.21
N ALA A 411 9.72 -14.74 -6.97
CA ALA A 411 10.23 -13.74 -6.03
C ALA A 411 10.52 -14.32 -4.63
N GLY A 412 9.63 -15.19 -4.13
CA GLY A 412 9.83 -15.85 -2.85
C GLY A 412 11.11 -16.70 -2.78
N TYR A 413 11.43 -17.42 -3.85
CA TYR A 413 12.65 -18.23 -3.94
C TYR A 413 13.89 -17.36 -4.08
N ASP A 414 13.85 -16.35 -4.92
CA ASP A 414 14.98 -15.45 -5.16
C ASP A 414 15.29 -14.59 -3.91
N SER A 415 14.27 -14.18 -3.15
CA SER A 415 14.46 -13.57 -1.83
C SER A 415 15.12 -14.55 -0.83
N TYR A 416 14.76 -15.84 -0.88
CA TYR A 416 15.35 -16.87 -0.02
C TYR A 416 16.83 -17.11 -0.35
N LEU A 417 17.18 -17.20 -1.64
CA LEU A 417 18.58 -17.29 -2.06
C LEU A 417 19.36 -16.04 -1.67
N THR A 418 18.78 -14.86 -1.82
CA THR A 418 19.37 -13.59 -1.38
C THR A 418 19.70 -13.60 0.12
N ALA A 419 18.78 -14.09 0.96
CA ALA A 419 19.03 -14.24 2.40
C ALA A 419 20.20 -15.20 2.69
N ARG A 420 20.25 -16.34 2.00
CA ARG A 420 21.35 -17.30 2.14
C ARG A 420 22.68 -16.71 1.73
N ILE A 421 22.73 -16.00 0.60
CA ILE A 421 23.92 -15.33 0.10
C ILE A 421 24.40 -14.32 1.13
N MET A 422 23.53 -13.45 1.65
CA MET A 422 23.92 -12.43 2.64
C MET A 422 24.64 -13.05 3.84
N ILE A 423 24.08 -14.12 4.39
CA ILE A 423 24.63 -14.79 5.58
C ILE A 423 25.96 -15.47 5.26
N LEU A 424 26.00 -16.29 4.20
CA LEU A 424 27.18 -17.10 3.87
C LEU A 424 28.33 -16.23 3.35
N LEU A 425 28.02 -15.22 2.54
CA LEU A 425 29.00 -14.27 2.03
C LEU A 425 29.61 -13.45 3.16
N SER A 426 28.80 -12.96 4.10
CA SER A 426 29.31 -12.22 5.27
C SER A 426 30.31 -13.07 6.07
N ALA A 427 29.97 -14.32 6.38
CA ALA A 427 30.87 -15.22 7.09
C ALA A 427 32.14 -15.57 6.29
N LYS A 428 32.02 -15.69 4.96
CA LYS A 428 33.17 -15.93 4.07
C LYS A 428 34.13 -14.73 4.06
N LEU A 429 33.59 -13.51 3.98
CA LEU A 429 34.38 -12.27 3.99
C LEU A 429 35.07 -12.04 5.34
N GLU A 430 34.39 -12.34 6.44
CA GLU A 430 34.98 -12.33 7.79
C GLU A 430 36.13 -13.34 7.90
N ALA A 431 35.92 -14.59 7.49
CA ALA A 431 36.94 -15.64 7.51
C ALA A 431 38.16 -15.33 6.61
N ALA A 432 37.94 -14.61 5.51
CA ALA A 432 39.01 -14.16 4.62
C ALA A 432 39.79 -12.94 5.18
N GLY A 433 39.45 -12.45 6.37
CA GLY A 433 40.05 -11.26 6.97
C GLY A 433 39.80 -9.98 6.17
N THR A 434 38.90 -10.03 5.19
CA THR A 434 38.67 -8.93 4.24
C THR A 434 37.78 -7.83 4.84
N TYR A 435 37.14 -8.10 6.00
CA TYR A 435 36.19 -7.20 6.65
C TYR A 435 36.76 -6.45 7.89
N ILE A 436 37.99 -6.74 8.35
CA ILE A 436 38.49 -6.22 9.63
C ILE A 436 39.24 -4.87 9.53
N ASP A 437 39.54 -4.36 8.34
CA ASP A 437 40.25 -3.06 8.23
C ASP A 437 39.31 -1.90 7.87
N GLY A 438 38.82 -1.20 8.90
CA GLY A 438 38.62 0.25 8.84
C GLY A 438 37.21 0.82 8.97
N VAL A 439 36.59 0.74 10.16
CA VAL A 439 35.86 1.87 10.81
C VAL A 439 35.90 1.64 12.33
N ILE A 440 37.07 1.82 12.95
CA ILE A 440 37.08 2.32 14.32
C ILE A 440 37.14 3.83 14.12
N ALA A 441 36.03 4.52 14.31
CA ALA A 441 36.06 5.96 14.54
C ALA A 441 36.96 6.16 15.77
N THR A 442 38.19 6.59 15.54
CA THR A 442 39.09 7.01 16.60
C THR A 442 38.44 8.20 17.29
N GLU A 443 38.41 8.19 18.62
CA GLU A 443 37.86 9.24 19.51
C GLU A 443 38.63 10.58 19.42
N GLU A 444 39.19 10.95 18.26
CA GLU A 444 39.96 12.19 18.08
C GLU A 444 39.16 13.37 17.50
N ASP A 445 37.86 13.19 17.17
CA ASP A 445 36.97 14.30 16.82
C ASP A 445 36.17 14.85 18.02
N VAL A 446 36.74 14.78 19.23
CA VAL A 446 36.26 15.56 20.38
C VAL A 446 36.87 16.96 20.29
N ILE A 447 36.13 17.82 19.61
CA ILE A 447 36.07 19.29 19.70
C ILE A 447 36.92 19.85 20.86
N GLU A 448 38.06 20.46 20.53
CA GLU A 448 38.74 21.39 21.43
C GLU A 448 37.80 22.57 21.72
N GLU A 449 37.37 22.69 22.98
CA GLU A 449 36.82 23.94 23.51
C GLU A 449 37.92 25.02 23.50
N PRO A 450 37.69 26.21 22.91
CA PRO A 450 38.61 27.33 23.07
C PRO A 450 38.34 28.00 24.42
N ASN A 451 39.14 27.64 25.43
CA ASN A 451 39.19 28.37 26.70
C ASN A 451 40.40 29.31 26.77
N GLY A 452 40.10 30.62 26.73
CA GLY A 452 40.87 31.72 27.35
C GLY A 452 42.14 32.18 26.62
N ALA A 453 42.56 33.46 26.65
CA ALA A 453 42.10 34.63 27.39
C ALA A 453 42.82 35.89 26.80
N ASP A 454 42.33 37.06 27.21
CA ASP A 454 43.01 38.36 27.28
C ASP A 454 43.45 39.06 25.98
N ILE A 455 42.70 40.10 25.56
CA ILE A 455 42.94 41.55 25.81
C ILE A 455 41.69 42.33 25.36
#